data_AF-A0A5C7SKQ5-F1
#
_entry.id   AF-A0A5C7SKQ5-F1
#
_cell.length_a   1.000
_cell.length_b   1.000
_cell.length_c   1.000
_cell.angle_alpha   90.00
_cell.angle_beta   90.00
_cell.angle_gamma   90.00
#
_symmetry.space_group_name_H-M   'P 1'
#
loop_
_entity.id
_entity.type
_entity.pdbx_description
1 polymer ?
#
loop_
_entity_poly.entity_id
_entity_poly.type
_entity_poly.pdbx_seq_one_letter_code
_entity_poly.pdbx_strand_id
1 'polypeptide(L)'
;MSSSSEERRNDQYAWIDSIAPDLLQASRELVESGQASRVSDEAVANILTAAIRLYVAKSDGEERTFKPIAGERDSEMTPTELLSAVAEMLRALHLSPMELALWYRRRPDEDTYVQG
;
A
#
# COMPACT_ATOMS: atom_id res chain seq x y z
N MET A 1 -3.53 0.61 36.07
CA MET A 1 -3.64 1.15 34.70
C MET A 1 -2.27 1.61 34.21
N SER A 2 -1.30 0.69 34.05
CA SER A 2 0.08 1.05 33.67
C SER A 2 0.69 0.15 32.57
N SER A 3 -0.06 -0.83 32.05
CA SER A 3 0.45 -1.81 31.08
C SER A 3 0.59 -1.22 29.66
N SER A 4 -0.30 -0.32 29.26
CA SER A 4 -0.40 0.13 27.86
C SER A 4 0.72 1.06 27.40
N SER A 5 1.43 1.71 28.32
CA SER A 5 2.58 2.57 28.01
C SER A 5 3.91 1.80 27.97
N GLU A 6 3.99 0.63 28.60
CA GLU A 6 5.16 -0.24 28.58
C GLU A 6 5.22 -1.14 27.36
N GLU A 7 4.08 -1.66 26.90
CA GLU A 7 3.98 -2.48 25.68
C GLU A 7 4.42 -1.73 24.41
N ARG A 8 4.11 -0.43 24.30
CA ARG A 8 4.55 0.39 23.14
C ARG A 8 6.07 0.66 23.11
N ARG A 9 6.78 0.51 24.24
CA ARG A 9 8.24 0.70 24.29
C ARG A 9 9.02 -0.55 23.86
N ASN A 10 8.36 -1.70 23.72
CA ASN A 10 8.99 -2.96 23.37
C ASN A 10 8.32 -3.63 22.15
N ASP A 11 7.68 -2.83 21.29
CA ASP A 11 7.22 -3.30 20.00
C ASP A 11 8.42 -3.34 19.03
N GLN A 12 8.84 -4.57 18.70
CA GLN A 12 9.94 -4.85 17.79
C GLN A 12 9.76 -4.17 16.41
N TYR A 13 8.54 -3.84 16.02
CA TYR A 13 8.20 -3.31 14.71
C TYR A 13 7.75 -1.85 14.72
N ALA A 14 7.70 -1.18 15.89
CA ALA A 14 7.31 0.22 16.00
C ALA A 14 8.20 1.18 15.18
N TRP A 15 9.42 0.76 14.83
CA TRP A 15 10.29 1.53 13.94
C TRP A 15 9.67 1.73 12.54
N ILE A 16 8.80 0.81 12.08
CA ILE A 16 8.12 0.92 10.78
C ILE A 16 7.17 2.12 10.78
N ASP A 17 6.41 2.31 11.87
CA ASP A 17 5.52 3.47 12.02
C ASP A 17 6.32 4.78 12.09
N SER A 18 7.51 4.74 12.68
CA SER A 18 8.37 5.93 12.78
C SER A 18 9.02 6.33 11.45
N ILE A 19 9.39 5.37 10.59
CA ILE A 19 10.10 5.65 9.33
C ILE A 19 9.12 5.94 8.17
N ALA A 20 7.87 5.46 8.25
CA ALA A 20 6.88 5.61 7.20
C ALA A 20 6.65 7.07 6.74
N PRO A 21 6.44 8.07 7.63
CA PRO A 21 6.27 9.46 7.20
C PRO A 21 7.54 10.03 6.56
N ASP A 22 8.72 9.72 7.10
CA ASP A 22 10.01 10.18 6.57
C ASP A 22 10.27 9.61 5.17
N LEU A 23 9.95 8.34 4.96
CA LEU A 23 10.06 7.68 3.67
C LEU A 23 9.13 8.33 2.63
N LEU A 24 7.88 8.62 3.00
CA LEU A 24 6.93 9.29 2.12
C LEU A 24 7.42 10.69 1.75
N GLN A 25 7.88 11.49 2.72
CA GLN A 25 8.43 12.80 2.45
C GLN A 25 9.66 12.73 1.51
N ALA A 26 10.62 11.86 1.82
CA ALA A 26 11.83 11.70 1.01
C ALA A 26 11.50 11.26 -0.43
N SER A 27 10.49 10.38 -0.60
CA SER A 27 10.05 9.97 -1.93
C SER A 27 9.52 11.13 -2.78
N ARG A 28 8.75 12.05 -2.19
CA ARG A 28 8.27 13.26 -2.88
C ARG A 28 9.43 14.13 -3.33
N GLU A 29 10.35 14.44 -2.41
CA GLU A 29 11.52 15.28 -2.70
C GLU A 29 12.39 14.68 -3.82
N LEU A 30 12.60 13.36 -3.80
CA LEU A 30 13.38 12.65 -4.82
C LEU A 30 12.69 12.66 -6.20
N VAL A 31 11.38 12.46 -6.25
CA VAL A 31 10.63 12.46 -7.51
C VAL A 31 10.54 13.87 -8.10
N GLU A 32 10.16 14.86 -7.28
CA GLU A 32 10.03 16.26 -7.71
C GLU A 32 11.37 16.86 -8.17
N SER A 33 12.48 16.46 -7.54
CA SER A 33 13.82 16.89 -7.95
C SER A 33 14.44 16.07 -9.08
N GLY A 34 13.76 15.04 -9.59
CA GLY A 34 14.27 14.17 -10.65
C GLY A 34 15.46 13.29 -10.22
N GLN A 35 15.58 13.00 -8.93
CA GLN A 35 16.69 12.26 -8.32
C GLN A 35 16.31 10.85 -7.86
N ALA A 36 15.19 10.31 -8.34
CA ALA A 36 14.71 8.97 -8.00
C ALA A 36 15.78 7.87 -8.19
N SER A 37 16.68 8.02 -9.16
CA SER A 37 17.80 7.09 -9.43
C SER A 37 18.82 6.96 -8.29
N ARG A 38 18.75 7.80 -7.27
CA ARG A 38 19.57 7.69 -6.05
C ARG A 38 19.16 6.51 -5.17
N VAL A 39 17.92 6.06 -5.29
CA VAL A 39 17.41 4.87 -4.59
C VAL A 39 17.54 3.70 -5.54
N SER A 40 18.18 2.61 -5.08
CA SER A 40 18.35 1.41 -5.89
C SER A 40 16.99 0.75 -6.18
N ASP A 41 16.86 0.17 -7.38
CA ASP A 41 15.66 -0.60 -7.78
C ASP A 41 15.31 -1.71 -6.78
N GLU A 42 16.30 -2.39 -6.20
CA GLU A 42 16.10 -3.43 -5.19
C GLU A 42 15.43 -2.89 -3.92
N ALA A 43 15.85 -1.71 -3.44
CA ALA A 43 15.24 -1.07 -2.29
C ALA A 43 13.77 -0.71 -2.57
N VAL A 44 13.47 -0.16 -3.75
CA VAL A 44 12.10 0.15 -4.16
C VAL A 44 11.24 -1.11 -4.22
N ALA A 45 11.77 -2.20 -4.81
CA ALA A 45 11.08 -3.49 -4.89
C ALA A 45 10.78 -4.08 -3.49
N ASN A 46 11.74 -4.02 -2.57
CA ASN A 46 11.58 -4.49 -1.20
C ASN A 46 10.53 -3.68 -0.43
N ILE A 47 10.55 -2.35 -0.56
CA ILE A 47 9.57 -1.45 0.06
C ILE A 47 8.16 -1.77 -0.45
N LEU A 48 7.98 -1.84 -1.77
CA LEU A 48 6.69 -2.13 -2.39
C LEU A 48 6.16 -3.50 -1.94
N THR A 49 7.01 -4.52 -1.94
CA THR A 49 6.65 -5.87 -1.51
C THR A 49 6.22 -5.90 -0.04
N ALA A 50 6.96 -5.24 0.85
CA ALA A 50 6.63 -5.16 2.27
C ALA A 50 5.32 -4.42 2.50
N ALA A 51 5.12 -3.28 1.84
CA ALA A 51 3.91 -2.45 1.95
C ALA A 51 2.66 -3.22 1.51
N ILE A 52 2.71 -3.90 0.36
CA ILE A 52 1.58 -4.71 -0.15
C ILE A 52 1.23 -5.84 0.82
N ARG A 53 2.24 -6.57 1.33
CA ARG A 53 2.02 -7.67 2.29
C ARG A 53 1.35 -7.17 3.58
N LEU A 54 1.83 -6.05 4.12
CA LEU A 54 1.24 -5.44 5.31
C LEU A 54 -0.18 -4.93 5.06
N TYR A 55 -0.42 -4.30 3.91
CA TYR A 55 -1.74 -3.80 3.54
C TYR A 55 -2.75 -4.95 3.47
N VAL A 56 -2.46 -6.01 2.70
CA VAL A 56 -3.35 -7.17 2.55
C VAL A 56 -3.63 -7.83 3.90
N ALA A 57 -2.59 -8.04 4.72
CA ALA A 57 -2.76 -8.63 6.04
C ALA A 57 -3.68 -7.79 6.97
N LYS A 58 -3.59 -6.46 6.89
CA LYS A 58 -4.43 -5.55 7.68
C LYS A 58 -5.84 -5.41 7.12
N SER A 59 -6.01 -5.40 5.81
CA SER A 59 -7.32 -5.28 5.16
C SER A 59 -8.17 -6.55 5.30
N ASP A 60 -7.53 -7.72 5.24
CA ASP A 60 -8.22 -9.02 5.32
C ASP A 60 -8.53 -9.41 6.78
N GLY A 61 -7.70 -8.99 7.74
CA GLY A 61 -7.73 -9.46 9.13
C GLY A 61 -8.57 -8.64 10.10
N GLU A 62 -8.87 -7.37 9.83
CA GLU A 62 -9.44 -6.45 10.84
C GLU A 62 -10.86 -5.92 10.56
N GLU A 63 -11.56 -6.34 9.48
CA GLU A 63 -12.82 -5.70 9.00
C GLU A 63 -12.72 -4.16 8.88
N ARG A 64 -11.50 -3.63 8.84
CA ARG A 64 -11.20 -2.20 8.80
C ARG A 64 -10.78 -1.82 7.40
N THR A 65 -11.66 -1.10 6.72
CA THR A 65 -11.33 -0.47 5.45
C THR A 65 -10.52 0.80 5.74
N PHE A 66 -9.22 0.78 5.47
CA PHE A 66 -8.38 1.99 5.45
C PHE A 66 -7.85 2.22 4.04
N LYS A 67 -7.53 3.48 3.73
CA LYS A 67 -7.09 3.87 2.38
C LYS A 67 -5.70 3.27 2.10
N PRO A 68 -5.49 2.59 0.95
CA PRO A 68 -4.17 2.02 0.59
C PRO A 68 -3.13 3.07 0.20
N ILE A 69 -3.57 4.28 -0.13
CA ILE A 69 -2.72 5.38 -0.61
C ILE A 69 -2.89 6.55 0.37
N ALA A 70 -1.77 7.15 0.76
CA ALA A 70 -1.75 8.31 1.64
C ALA A 70 -2.43 9.53 0.98
N GLY A 71 -2.77 10.53 1.80
CA GLY A 71 -3.33 11.80 1.34
C GLY A 71 -4.76 11.74 0.83
N GLU A 72 -5.15 12.76 0.08
CA GLU A 72 -6.48 12.89 -0.51
C GLU A 72 -6.42 12.93 -2.04
N ARG A 73 -7.26 12.10 -2.69
CA ARG A 73 -7.38 12.02 -4.16
C ARG A 73 -6.00 11.76 -4.80
N ASP A 74 -5.53 12.70 -5.64
CA ASP A 74 -4.32 12.61 -6.44
C ASP A 74 -3.14 13.39 -5.81
N SER A 75 -3.26 13.82 -4.55
CA SER A 75 -2.21 14.63 -3.89
C SER A 75 -0.90 13.90 -3.67
N GLU A 76 -0.93 12.57 -3.58
CA GLU A 76 0.23 11.72 -3.31
C GLU A 76 0.63 10.83 -4.48
N MET A 77 -0.33 10.56 -5.36
CA MET A 77 -0.14 9.63 -6.46
C MET A 77 -1.14 9.97 -7.56
N THR A 78 -0.63 10.18 -8.77
CA THR A 78 -1.48 10.41 -9.93
C THR A 78 -2.10 9.10 -10.41
N PRO A 79 -3.26 9.15 -11.10
CA PRO A 79 -3.86 7.96 -11.70
C PRO A 79 -2.92 7.23 -12.66
N THR A 80 -2.09 7.96 -13.41
CA THR A 80 -1.12 7.36 -14.35
C THR A 80 -0.04 6.57 -13.62
N GLU A 81 0.54 7.12 -12.55
CA GLU A 81 1.54 6.42 -11.75
C GLU A 81 0.98 5.13 -11.16
N LEU A 82 -0.23 5.19 -10.62
CA LEU A 82 -0.92 4.02 -10.08
C LEU A 82 -1.13 2.95 -11.16
N LEU A 83 -1.71 3.32 -12.30
CA LEU A 83 -2.00 2.38 -13.38
C LEU A 83 -0.73 1.77 -13.98
N SER A 84 0.32 2.57 -14.15
CA SER A 84 1.63 2.10 -14.59
C SER A 84 2.22 1.09 -13.61
N ALA A 85 2.22 1.39 -12.31
CA ALA A 85 2.71 0.46 -11.29
C ALA A 85 1.92 -0.86 -11.28
N VAL A 86 0.58 -0.80 -11.35
CA VAL A 86 -0.27 -2.00 -11.42
C VAL A 86 0.03 -2.82 -12.66
N ALA A 87 0.17 -2.19 -13.84
CA ALA A 87 0.49 -2.90 -15.07
C ALA A 87 1.85 -3.62 -15.00
N GLU A 88 2.87 -2.98 -14.43
CA GLU A 88 4.18 -3.61 -14.24
C GLU A 88 4.12 -4.76 -13.23
N MET A 89 3.37 -4.62 -12.13
CA MET A 89 3.19 -5.70 -11.15
C MET A 89 2.49 -6.92 -11.76
N LEU A 90 1.43 -6.71 -12.54
CA LEU A 90 0.75 -7.79 -13.26
C LEU A 90 1.70 -8.49 -14.22
N ARG A 91 2.49 -7.72 -14.98
CA ARG A 91 3.50 -8.28 -15.90
C ARG A 91 4.56 -9.09 -15.15
N ALA A 92 5.06 -8.58 -14.02
CA ALA A 92 6.06 -9.25 -13.20
C ALA A 92 5.56 -10.58 -12.60
N LEU A 93 4.26 -10.68 -12.33
CA LEU A 93 3.62 -11.89 -11.81
C LEU A 93 3.02 -12.78 -12.91
N HIS A 94 3.23 -12.44 -14.19
CA HIS A 94 2.64 -13.11 -15.35
C HIS A 94 1.10 -13.20 -15.30
N LEU A 95 0.45 -12.20 -14.68
CA LEU A 95 -0.99 -12.10 -14.59
C LEU A 95 -1.55 -11.34 -15.79
N SER A 96 -2.64 -11.87 -16.33
CA SER A 96 -3.43 -11.25 -17.38
C SER A 96 -4.43 -10.22 -16.82
N PRO A 97 -4.78 -9.17 -17.58
CA PRO A 97 -5.85 -8.25 -17.19
C PRO A 97 -7.21 -8.93 -16.95
N MET A 98 -7.43 -10.11 -17.54
CA MET A 98 -8.64 -10.90 -17.32
C MET A 98 -8.72 -11.45 -15.89
N GLU A 99 -7.60 -11.91 -15.32
CA GLU A 99 -7.55 -12.39 -13.93
C GLU A 99 -7.89 -11.26 -12.95
N LEU A 100 -7.41 -10.05 -13.22
CA LEU A 100 -7.79 -8.87 -12.45
C LEU A 100 -9.31 -8.61 -12.53
N ALA A 101 -9.90 -8.70 -13.73
CA ALA A 101 -11.34 -8.49 -13.93
C ALA A 101 -12.21 -9.50 -13.16
N LEU A 102 -11.73 -10.74 -12.98
CA LEU A 102 -12.41 -11.75 -12.17
C LEU A 102 -12.40 -11.41 -10.68
N TRP A 103 -11.32 -10.80 -10.19
CA TRP A 103 -11.21 -10.38 -8.79
C TRP A 103 -12.10 -9.16 -8.49
N TYR A 104 -12.22 -8.20 -9.40
CA TYR A 104 -13.15 -7.08 -9.23
C TYR A 104 -14.63 -7.49 -9.16
N ARG A 105 -15.01 -8.59 -9.83
CA ARG A 105 -16.40 -9.09 -9.81
C ARG A 105 -16.77 -9.81 -8.51
N ARG A 106 -15.80 -10.22 -7.70
CA ARG A 106 -16.05 -10.85 -6.40
C ARG A 106 -15.98 -9.82 -5.28
N ARG A 107 -16.99 -8.95 -5.18
CA ARG A 107 -17.29 -8.27 -3.91
C ARG A 107 -18.36 -9.08 -3.18
N PRO A 108 -18.05 -9.70 -2.02
CA PRO A 108 -19.03 -10.42 -1.21
C PRO A 108 -20.21 -9.54 -0.75
N ASP A 109 -20.02 -8.22 -0.74
CA ASP A 109 -20.91 -7.26 -0.07
C ASP A 109 -21.93 -6.60 -1.03
N GLU A 110 -21.86 -6.85 -2.34
CA GLU A 110 -22.82 -6.29 -3.31
C GLU A 110 -24.05 -7.20 -3.56
N ASP A 111 -23.97 -8.49 -3.22
CA ASP A 111 -25.09 -9.43 -3.40
C ASP A 111 -26.17 -9.33 -2.31
N THR A 112 -25.91 -8.62 -1.19
CA THR A 112 -26.85 -8.52 -0.05
C THR A 112 -27.83 -7.35 -0.13
N TYR A 113 -27.67 -6.40 -1.07
CA TYR A 113 -28.52 -5.21 -1.17
C TYR A 113 -29.55 -5.24 -2.31
N VAL A 114 -29.67 -6.35 -3.05
CA VAL A 114 -30.62 -6.47 -4.19
C VAL A 114 -31.91 -7.25 -3.81
N GLN A 115 -32.09 -7.61 -2.54
CA GLN A 115 -33.37 -8.13 -2.03
C GLN A 115 -33.90 -7.26 -0.88
N GLY A 116 -34.48 -6.12 -1.25
CA GLY A 116 -35.28 -5.26 -0.38
C GLY A 116 -36.39 -4.59 -1.17
#